data_AF-A0A938DZ71-F1
#
_entry.id   AF-A0A938DZ71-F1
#
_cell.length_a   1.000
_cell.length_b   1.000
_cell.length_c   1.000
_cell.angle_alpha   90.00
_cell.angle_beta   90.00
_cell.angle_gamma   90.00
#
_symmetry.space_group_name_H-M   'P 1'
#
loop_
_entity.id
_entity.type
_entity.pdbx_description
1 polymer ?
#
loop_
_entity_poly.entity_id
_entity_poly.type
_entity_poly.pdbx_seq_one_letter_code
_entity_poly.pdbx_strand_id
1 'polypeptide(L)'
;MGTAADWAVRTGEMRTLITSIHESESVMEAFQDAAFDAVEEHRTAGVQDRAKLDDELTALATVANEELQLAGDEVAAQSILPWHRTIGAARDAYLAHNAAWQEYTARVIEDPAELLRDQPLVNSTFEDAQQPLLDAIPQPDLLDLELDVWVIYAPPESPSGEVFSTSLRR
;
A
#
# COMPACT_ATOMS: atom_id res chain seq x y z
N MET A 1 29.64 14.92 12.56
CA MET A 1 28.46 15.73 12.92
C MET A 1 28.16 15.53 14.39
N GLY A 2 27.67 16.56 15.09
CA GLY A 2 27.17 16.37 16.47
C GLY A 2 25.92 15.49 16.48
N THR A 3 25.68 14.78 17.58
CA THR A 3 24.56 13.83 17.72
C THR A 3 23.20 14.46 17.43
N ALA A 4 22.99 15.72 17.83
CA ALA A 4 21.75 16.45 17.56
C ALA A 4 21.55 16.80 16.07
N ALA A 5 22.62 17.10 15.35
CA ALA A 5 22.55 17.39 13.91
C ALA A 5 22.31 16.11 13.09
N ASP A 6 22.94 15.00 13.47
CA ASP A 6 22.70 13.68 12.86
C ASP A 6 21.25 13.22 13.10
N TRP A 7 20.77 13.35 14.35
CA TRP A 7 19.37 13.06 14.69
C TRP A 7 18.40 13.87 13.84
N ALA A 8 18.59 15.20 13.73
CA ALA A 8 17.69 16.06 12.96
C ALA A 8 17.63 15.67 11.47
N VAL A 9 18.77 15.27 10.89
CA VAL A 9 18.82 14.79 9.49
C VAL A 9 18.07 13.47 9.33
N ARG A 10 18.32 12.49 10.21
CA ARG A 10 17.60 11.21 10.19
C ARG A 10 16.10 11.39 10.34
N THR A 11 15.67 12.28 11.23
CA THR A 11 14.25 12.57 11.45
C THR A 11 13.62 13.17 10.19
N GLY A 12 14.33 14.06 9.51
CA GLY A 12 13.90 14.61 8.22
C GLY A 12 13.77 13.52 7.14
N GLU A 13 14.80 12.67 6.99
CA GLU A 13 14.78 11.57 6.02
C GLU A 13 13.64 10.58 6.30
N MET A 14 13.45 10.17 7.55
CA MET A 14 12.38 9.24 7.92
C MET A 14 11.00 9.84 7.68
N ARG A 15 10.81 11.12 7.99
CA ARG A 15 9.54 11.82 7.71
C ARG A 15 9.22 11.82 6.22
N THR A 16 10.19 12.19 5.37
CA THR A 16 9.96 12.22 3.92
C THR A 16 9.71 10.82 3.37
N LEU A 17 10.42 9.81 3.88
CA LEU A 17 10.16 8.41 3.54
C LEU A 17 8.73 7.99 3.88
N ILE A 18 8.28 8.23 5.11
CA ILE A 18 6.91 7.90 5.56
C ILE A 18 5.86 8.63 4.71
N THR A 19 6.08 9.91 4.39
CA THR A 19 5.14 10.67 3.53
C THR A 19 5.01 10.03 2.14
N SER A 20 6.14 9.67 1.50
CA SER A 20 6.12 9.03 0.18
C SER A 20 5.51 7.62 0.22
N ILE A 21 5.66 6.92 1.34
CA ILE A 21 4.97 5.64 1.58
C ILE A 21 3.46 5.84 1.65
N HIS A 22 2.96 6.82 2.41
CA HIS A 22 1.53 7.13 2.48
C HIS A 22 0.93 7.44 1.10
N GLU A 23 1.67 8.17 0.27
CA GLU A 23 1.26 8.47 -1.10
C GLU A 23 1.18 7.19 -1.96
N SER A 24 2.14 6.27 -1.82
CA SER A 24 2.13 4.96 -2.48
C SER A 24 0.97 4.06 -2.00
N GLU A 25 0.71 4.00 -0.69
CA GLU A 25 -0.43 3.24 -0.13
C GLU A 25 -1.78 3.79 -0.60
N SER A 26 -1.90 5.12 -0.75
CA SER A 26 -3.13 5.74 -1.25
C SER A 26 -3.49 5.27 -2.66
N VAL A 27 -2.50 4.96 -3.52
CA VAL A 27 -2.74 4.38 -4.85
C VAL A 27 -3.27 2.95 -4.74
N MET A 28 -2.73 2.17 -3.80
CA MET A 28 -3.15 0.78 -3.56
C MET A 28 -4.59 0.73 -3.06
N GLU A 29 -4.94 1.58 -2.09
CA GLU A 29 -6.30 1.73 -1.59
C GLU A 29 -7.27 2.17 -2.69
N ALA A 30 -6.92 3.20 -3.47
CA ALA A 30 -7.76 3.70 -4.55
C ALA A 30 -8.05 2.63 -5.62
N PHE A 31 -7.05 1.80 -5.94
CA PHE A 31 -7.25 0.67 -6.85
C PHE A 31 -8.17 -0.40 -6.26
N GLN A 32 -7.98 -0.79 -5.00
CA GLN A 32 -8.85 -1.77 -4.34
C GLN A 32 -10.30 -1.30 -4.29
N ASP A 33 -10.53 -0.05 -3.87
CA ASP A 33 -11.86 0.55 -3.77
C ASP A 33 -12.54 0.60 -5.15
N ALA A 34 -11.85 1.12 -6.17
CA ALA A 34 -12.41 1.20 -7.52
C ALA A 34 -12.70 -0.18 -8.13
N ALA A 35 -11.83 -1.16 -7.91
CA ALA A 35 -12.04 -2.52 -8.38
C ALA A 35 -13.22 -3.20 -7.67
N PHE A 36 -13.39 -2.97 -6.37
CA PHE A 36 -14.53 -3.48 -5.61
C PHE A 36 -15.84 -2.85 -6.07
N ASP A 37 -15.86 -1.53 -6.27
CA ASP A 37 -17.03 -0.80 -6.78
C ASP A 37 -17.44 -1.31 -8.17
N ALA A 38 -16.48 -1.52 -9.08
CA ALA A 38 -16.75 -2.09 -10.40
C ALA A 38 -17.36 -3.51 -10.30
N VAL A 39 -16.81 -4.37 -9.43
CA VAL A 39 -17.37 -5.70 -9.19
C VAL A 39 -18.80 -5.63 -8.67
N GLU A 40 -19.10 -4.75 -7.70
CA GLU A 40 -20.44 -4.61 -7.14
C GLU A 40 -21.45 -4.02 -8.14
N GLU A 41 -21.05 -3.04 -8.95
CA GLU A 41 -21.90 -2.48 -10.02
C GLU A 41 -22.33 -3.59 -11.00
N HIS A 42 -21.37 -4.38 -11.47
CA HIS A 42 -21.61 -5.44 -12.45
C HIS A 42 -22.22 -6.72 -11.86
N ARG A 43 -22.15 -6.92 -10.53
CA ARG A 43 -22.77 -8.08 -9.85
C ARG A 43 -24.28 -8.19 -10.12
N THR A 44 -24.96 -7.07 -10.33
CA THR A 44 -26.41 -7.03 -10.53
C THR A 44 -26.85 -7.08 -12.00
N ALA A 45 -25.92 -6.91 -12.95
CA ALA A 45 -26.23 -6.63 -14.35
C ALA A 45 -26.30 -7.86 -15.30
N GLY A 46 -26.02 -9.07 -14.79
CA GLY A 46 -26.19 -10.33 -15.53
C GLY A 46 -25.01 -10.72 -16.44
N VAL A 47 -25.07 -11.90 -17.08
CA VAL A 47 -23.92 -12.57 -17.77
C VAL A 47 -23.33 -11.77 -18.94
N GLN A 48 -24.10 -10.87 -19.55
CA GLN A 48 -23.62 -10.01 -20.65
C GLN A 48 -22.67 -8.90 -20.18
N ASP A 49 -22.57 -8.65 -18.87
CA ASP A 49 -21.73 -7.60 -18.31
C ASP A 49 -20.34 -8.08 -17.87
N ARG A 50 -20.07 -9.38 -17.95
CA ARG A 50 -18.77 -9.93 -17.55
C ARG A 50 -17.61 -9.40 -18.41
N ALA A 51 -17.79 -9.31 -19.72
CA ALA A 51 -16.75 -8.77 -20.60
C ALA A 51 -16.49 -7.28 -20.34
N LYS A 52 -17.51 -6.51 -19.94
CA LYS A 52 -17.34 -5.10 -19.58
C LYS A 52 -16.61 -4.95 -18.25
N LEU A 53 -16.98 -5.78 -17.26
CA LEU A 53 -16.26 -5.84 -15.99
C LEU A 53 -14.79 -6.21 -16.23
N ASP A 54 -14.51 -7.22 -17.06
CA ASP A 54 -13.14 -7.63 -17.37
C ASP A 54 -12.35 -6.47 -18.03
N ASP A 55 -12.97 -5.74 -18.98
CA ASP A 55 -12.37 -4.56 -19.63
C ASP A 55 -12.12 -3.41 -18.62
N GLU A 56 -13.05 -3.17 -17.70
CA GLU A 56 -12.95 -2.12 -16.67
C GLU A 56 -11.86 -2.44 -15.63
N LEU A 57 -11.83 -3.67 -15.13
CA LEU A 57 -10.80 -4.13 -14.20
C LEU A 57 -9.40 -4.08 -14.84
N THR A 58 -9.29 -4.44 -16.12
CA THR A 58 -8.03 -4.31 -16.88
C THR A 58 -7.59 -2.85 -16.96
N ALA A 59 -8.53 -1.93 -17.23
CA ALA A 59 -8.24 -0.50 -17.31
C ALA A 59 -7.81 0.08 -15.95
N LEU A 60 -8.52 -0.25 -14.87
CA LEU A 60 -8.18 0.16 -13.51
C LEU A 60 -6.79 -0.36 -13.11
N ALA A 61 -6.51 -1.64 -13.37
CA ALA A 61 -5.22 -2.23 -13.05
C ALA A 61 -4.07 -1.62 -13.88
N THR A 62 -4.33 -1.22 -15.13
CA THR A 62 -3.34 -0.52 -15.96
C THR A 62 -2.97 0.83 -15.36
N VAL A 63 -3.97 1.65 -15.00
CA VAL A 63 -3.73 2.95 -14.36
C VAL A 63 -3.01 2.77 -13.03
N ALA A 64 -3.48 1.84 -12.19
CA ALA A 64 -2.85 1.55 -10.90
C ALA A 64 -1.40 1.09 -11.06
N ASN A 65 -1.09 0.25 -12.05
CA ASN A 65 0.28 -0.22 -12.28
C ASN A 65 1.24 0.93 -12.64
N GLU A 66 0.79 1.87 -13.48
CA GLU A 66 1.56 3.07 -13.84
C GLU A 66 1.78 3.98 -12.62
N GLU A 67 0.73 4.22 -11.82
CA GLU A 67 0.81 5.05 -10.61
C GLU A 67 1.67 4.41 -9.52
N LEU A 68 1.57 3.09 -9.32
CA LEU A 68 2.41 2.34 -8.39
C LEU A 68 3.88 2.38 -8.78
N GLN A 69 4.18 2.33 -10.08
CA GLN A 69 5.54 2.48 -10.57
C GLN A 69 6.09 3.87 -10.25
N LEU A 70 5.31 4.93 -10.51
CA LEU A 70 5.72 6.31 -10.20
C LEU A 70 5.94 6.50 -8.69
N ALA A 71 5.01 6.02 -7.86
CA ALA A 71 5.12 6.11 -6.41
C ALA A 71 6.33 5.30 -5.88
N GLY A 72 6.59 4.12 -6.46
CA GLY A 72 7.78 3.33 -6.16
C GLY A 72 9.08 4.05 -6.52
N ASP A 73 9.14 4.71 -7.68
CA ASP A 73 10.29 5.52 -8.09
C ASP A 73 10.50 6.72 -7.16
N GLU A 74 9.42 7.36 -6.68
CA GLU A 74 9.49 8.45 -5.69
C GLU A 74 10.03 7.97 -4.34
N VAL A 75 9.59 6.80 -3.85
CA VAL A 75 10.15 6.19 -2.64
C VAL A 75 11.62 5.82 -2.84
N ALA A 76 11.99 5.28 -4.00
CA ALA A 76 13.37 4.92 -4.31
C ALA A 76 14.30 6.14 -4.41
N ALA A 77 13.79 7.27 -4.90
CA ALA A 77 14.53 8.52 -5.08
C ALA A 77 14.83 9.27 -3.76
N GLN A 78 14.26 8.84 -2.64
CA GLN A 78 14.48 9.48 -1.35
C GLN A 78 15.97 9.54 -0.98
N SER A 79 16.46 10.77 -0.74
CA SER A 79 17.86 11.03 -0.44
C SER A 79 18.19 10.64 1.00
N ILE A 80 18.63 9.41 1.20
CA ILE A 80 19.07 8.88 2.49
C ILE A 80 20.60 8.84 2.52
N LEU A 81 21.21 9.38 3.57
CA LEU A 81 22.66 9.33 3.73
C LEU A 81 23.15 7.87 3.83
N PRO A 82 24.27 7.49 3.17
CA PRO A 82 24.71 6.09 3.10
C PRO A 82 25.01 5.40 4.44
N TRP A 83 25.20 6.18 5.52
CA TRP A 83 25.42 5.65 6.87
C TRP A 83 24.14 5.56 7.71
N HIS A 84 23.01 6.09 7.25
CA HIS A 84 21.68 5.91 7.85
C HIS A 84 21.06 4.58 7.38
N ARG A 85 21.79 3.50 7.61
CA ARG A 85 21.51 2.16 7.06
C ARG A 85 20.14 1.60 7.45
N THR A 86 19.63 1.94 8.62
CA THR A 86 18.30 1.49 9.07
C THR A 86 17.18 2.12 8.26
N ILE A 87 17.27 3.43 7.96
CA ILE A 87 16.31 4.12 7.08
C ILE A 87 16.40 3.57 5.65
N GLY A 88 17.63 3.32 5.16
CA GLY A 88 17.83 2.67 3.86
C GLY A 88 17.18 1.28 3.79
N ALA A 89 17.36 0.46 4.82
CA ALA A 89 16.75 -0.87 4.90
C ALA A 89 15.21 -0.80 4.99
N ALA A 90 14.65 0.18 5.71
CA ALA A 90 13.21 0.40 5.78
C ALA A 90 12.62 0.78 4.42
N ARG A 91 13.28 1.68 3.69
CA ARG A 91 12.90 2.02 2.31
C ARG A 91 12.93 0.79 1.42
N ASP A 92 14.02 0.03 1.46
CA ASP A 92 14.18 -1.14 0.58
C ASP A 92 13.15 -2.25 0.92
N ALA A 93 12.78 -2.42 2.20
CA ALA A 93 11.72 -3.32 2.61
C ALA A 93 10.34 -2.87 2.09
N TYR A 94 10.03 -1.58 2.18
CA TYR A 94 8.80 -1.04 1.60
C TYR A 94 8.75 -1.15 0.07
N LEU A 95 9.87 -0.91 -0.62
CA LEU A 95 9.93 -1.08 -2.08
C LEU A 95 9.63 -2.52 -2.53
N ALA A 96 9.93 -3.52 -1.69
CA ALA A 96 9.50 -4.90 -1.97
C ALA A 96 7.97 -5.04 -1.92
N HIS A 97 7.29 -4.30 -1.03
CA HIS A 97 5.83 -4.26 -0.98
C HIS A 97 5.22 -3.57 -2.20
N ASN A 98 5.71 -2.39 -2.55
CA ASN A 98 5.27 -1.69 -3.76
C ASN A 98 5.51 -2.54 -5.03
N ALA A 99 6.64 -3.26 -5.12
CA ALA A 99 6.90 -4.19 -6.22
C ALA A 99 5.92 -5.38 -6.26
N ALA A 100 5.52 -5.92 -5.11
CA ALA A 100 4.51 -6.98 -5.05
C ALA A 100 3.14 -6.51 -5.57
N TRP A 101 2.80 -5.24 -5.30
CA TRP A 101 1.62 -4.57 -5.83
C TRP A 101 1.67 -4.34 -7.34
N GLN A 102 2.83 -3.92 -7.88
CA GLN A 102 3.04 -3.82 -9.32
C GLN A 102 2.89 -5.19 -10.00
N GLU A 103 3.45 -6.25 -9.42
CA GLU A 103 3.31 -7.60 -9.97
C GLU A 103 1.86 -8.07 -9.94
N TYR A 104 1.14 -7.79 -8.85
CA TYR A 104 -0.27 -8.13 -8.72
C TYR A 104 -1.13 -7.41 -9.76
N THR A 105 -1.01 -6.09 -9.90
CA THR A 105 -1.77 -5.32 -10.88
C THR A 105 -1.42 -5.75 -12.31
N ALA A 106 -0.15 -6.07 -12.60
CA ALA A 106 0.24 -6.64 -13.90
C ALA A 106 -0.47 -7.97 -14.19
N ARG A 107 -0.62 -8.86 -13.19
CA ARG A 107 -1.41 -10.10 -13.35
C ARG A 107 -2.89 -9.82 -13.60
N VAL A 108 -3.47 -8.82 -12.95
CA VAL A 108 -4.88 -8.41 -13.18
C VAL A 108 -5.08 -7.85 -14.60
N ILE A 109 -4.09 -7.13 -15.15
CA ILE A 109 -4.12 -6.66 -16.54
C ILE A 109 -4.17 -7.86 -17.52
N GLU A 110 -3.45 -8.93 -17.24
CA GLU A 110 -3.41 -10.13 -18.09
C GLU A 110 -4.64 -11.03 -17.92
N ASP A 111 -5.11 -11.20 -16.69
CA ASP A 111 -6.28 -12.00 -16.31
C ASP A 111 -7.05 -11.29 -15.17
N PRO A 112 -8.13 -10.56 -15.46
CA PRO A 112 -8.93 -9.87 -14.44
C PRO A 112 -9.47 -10.78 -13.33
N ALA A 113 -9.54 -12.11 -13.56
CA ALA A 113 -9.91 -13.05 -12.51
C ALA A 113 -8.87 -13.16 -11.38
N GLU A 114 -7.63 -12.69 -11.59
CA GLU A 114 -6.59 -12.56 -10.56
C GLU A 114 -7.01 -11.63 -9.41
N LEU A 115 -7.92 -10.68 -9.65
CA LEU A 115 -8.46 -9.79 -8.61
C LEU A 115 -9.06 -10.57 -7.42
N LEU A 116 -9.64 -11.75 -7.71
CA LEU A 116 -10.32 -12.59 -6.73
C LEU A 116 -9.39 -13.64 -6.10
N ARG A 117 -8.12 -13.71 -6.52
CA ARG A 117 -7.15 -14.65 -5.96
C ARG A 117 -6.52 -14.07 -4.70
N ASP A 118 -6.15 -14.94 -3.77
CA ASP A 118 -5.38 -14.54 -2.59
C ASP A 118 -4.06 -13.87 -3.02
N GLN A 119 -3.66 -12.83 -2.29
CA GLN A 119 -2.46 -12.02 -2.58
C GLN A 119 -1.39 -12.22 -1.50
N PRO A 120 -0.83 -13.44 -1.34
CA PRO A 120 0.06 -13.75 -0.23
C PRO A 120 1.34 -12.91 -0.24
N LEU A 121 1.86 -12.58 -1.43
CA LEU A 121 3.07 -11.76 -1.56
C LEU A 121 2.83 -10.32 -1.13
N VAL A 122 1.71 -9.71 -1.53
CA VAL A 122 1.32 -8.36 -1.12
C VAL A 122 1.22 -8.30 0.41
N ASN A 123 0.49 -9.24 1.01
CA ASN A 123 0.32 -9.29 2.47
C ASN A 123 1.65 -9.52 3.21
N SER A 124 2.45 -10.51 2.77
CA SER A 124 3.72 -10.82 3.44
C SER A 124 4.73 -9.69 3.37
N THR A 125 4.81 -9.00 2.23
CA THR A 125 5.75 -7.87 2.07
C THR A 125 5.29 -6.63 2.84
N PHE A 126 3.99 -6.44 3.02
CA PHE A 126 3.45 -5.40 3.90
C PHE A 126 3.89 -5.66 5.35
N GLU A 127 3.63 -6.86 5.86
CA GLU A 127 4.02 -7.30 7.20
C GLU A 127 5.54 -7.19 7.41
N ASP A 128 6.33 -7.65 6.43
CA ASP A 128 7.80 -7.62 6.49
C ASP A 128 8.37 -6.20 6.52
N ALA A 129 7.67 -5.20 5.94
CA ALA A 129 8.12 -3.81 5.89
C ALA A 129 7.87 -3.04 7.20
N GLN A 130 6.96 -3.51 8.06
CA GLN A 130 6.54 -2.77 9.27
C GLN A 130 7.67 -2.58 10.28
N GLN A 131 8.30 -3.68 10.70
CA GLN A 131 9.34 -3.60 11.73
C GLN A 131 10.57 -2.79 11.27
N PRO A 132 11.07 -2.94 10.03
CA PRO A 132 12.10 -2.05 9.50
C PRO A 132 11.77 -0.56 9.60
N LEU A 133 10.52 -0.17 9.31
CA LEU A 133 10.08 1.23 9.44
C LEU A 133 10.12 1.70 10.89
N LEU A 134 9.60 0.90 11.83
CA LEU A 134 9.63 1.23 13.26
C LEU A 134 11.06 1.34 13.81
N ASP A 135 11.93 0.39 13.44
CA ASP A 135 13.34 0.35 13.87
C ASP A 135 14.18 1.53 13.32
N ALA A 136 13.72 2.14 12.22
CA ALA A 136 14.41 3.26 11.59
C ALA A 136 14.11 4.61 12.27
N ILE A 137 13.11 4.69 13.14
CA ILE A 137 12.67 5.94 13.78
C ILE A 137 13.74 6.48 14.73
N PRO A 138 14.25 7.71 14.50
CA PRO A 138 15.26 8.30 15.37
C PRO A 138 14.71 8.66 16.74
N GLN A 139 15.42 8.26 17.80
CA GLN A 139 15.04 8.57 19.17
C GLN A 139 15.74 9.83 19.70
N PRO A 140 15.06 10.72 20.44
CA PRO A 140 13.63 10.67 20.77
C PRO A 140 12.74 10.98 19.55
N ASP A 141 11.59 10.31 19.44
CA ASP A 141 10.59 10.64 18.43
C ASP A 141 9.80 11.89 18.85
N LEU A 142 10.18 13.04 18.30
CA LEU A 142 9.55 14.33 18.62
C LEU A 142 8.50 14.77 17.59
N LEU A 143 8.33 13.99 16.51
CA LEU A 143 7.39 14.30 15.43
C LEU A 143 6.28 13.25 15.32
N ASP A 144 6.19 12.33 16.28
CA ASP A 144 5.22 11.23 16.29
C ASP A 144 5.31 10.36 15.02
N LEU A 145 6.53 10.14 14.51
CA LEU A 145 6.77 9.30 13.32
C LEU A 145 6.34 7.85 13.56
N GLU A 146 6.41 7.37 14.81
CA GLU A 146 5.89 6.05 15.17
C GLU A 146 4.39 5.97 14.95
N LEU A 147 3.65 7.02 15.30
CA LEU A 147 2.21 7.09 15.05
C LEU A 147 1.92 7.12 13.56
N ASP A 148 2.67 7.90 12.77
CA ASP A 148 2.49 7.95 11.31
C ASP A 148 2.72 6.58 10.65
N VAL A 149 3.67 5.79 11.15
CA VAL A 149 3.86 4.39 10.71
C VAL A 149 2.66 3.55 11.12
N TRP A 150 2.19 3.65 12.38
CA TRP A 150 1.02 2.88 12.82
C TRP A 150 -0.26 3.19 12.03
N VAL A 151 -0.43 4.41 11.52
CA VAL A 151 -1.56 4.76 10.66
C VAL A 151 -1.53 3.98 9.35
N ILE A 152 -0.36 3.79 8.73
CA ILE A 152 -0.21 2.97 7.50
C ILE A 152 -0.69 1.54 7.75
N TYR A 153 -0.33 0.97 8.89
CA TYR A 153 -0.62 -0.41 9.24
C TYR A 153 -1.94 -0.59 10.00
N ALA A 154 -2.73 0.47 10.17
CA ALA A 154 -4.01 0.37 10.83
C ALA A 154 -4.96 -0.46 9.94
N PRO A 155 -5.77 -1.36 10.53
CA PRO A 155 -6.82 -2.00 9.75
C PRO A 155 -7.76 -0.92 9.19
N PRO A 156 -8.28 -1.09 7.96
CA PRO A 156 -9.21 -0.14 7.38
C PRO A 156 -10.39 0.10 8.34
N GLU A 157 -10.80 1.36 8.50
CA GLU A 157 -11.95 1.65 9.37
C GLU A 157 -13.16 0.87 8.85
N SER A 158 -13.64 -0.07 9.66
CA SER A 158 -14.85 -0.80 9.35
C SER A 158 -15.98 0.22 9.16
N PRO A 159 -16.73 0.23 8.03
CA PRO A 159 -17.96 0.97 7.98
C PRO A 159 -18.82 0.47 9.15
N SER A 160 -19.18 1.41 10.03
CA SER A 160 -19.89 1.15 11.28
C SER A 160 -20.99 0.11 11.08
N GLY A 161 -20.91 -0.99 11.83
CA GLY A 161 -21.58 -2.24 11.51
C GLY A 161 -23.08 -2.14 11.23
N GLU A 162 -23.47 -2.65 10.07
CA GLU A 162 -24.81 -3.20 9.87
C GLU A 162 -24.74 -4.70 10.19
N VAL A 163 -25.18 -5.04 11.40
CA VAL A 163 -25.33 -6.41 11.86
C VAL A 163 -26.41 -7.07 10.99
N PHE A 164 -26.02 -7.82 9.96
CA PHE A 164 -26.89 -8.80 9.31
C PHE A 164 -27.17 -9.95 10.28
N SER A 165 -27.96 -9.66 11.31
CA SER A 165 -28.72 -10.68 12.02
C SER A 165 -29.96 -10.95 11.19
N THR A 166 -29.89 -11.95 10.33
CA THR A 166 -31.09 -12.69 9.96
C THR A 166 -30.77 -14.17 10.03
N SER A 167 -31.03 -14.72 11.22
CA SER A 167 -31.38 -16.13 11.34
C SER A 167 -32.49 -16.46 10.35
N LEU A 168 -32.14 -17.16 9.27
CA LEU A 168 -33.06 -18.03 8.55
C LEU A 168 -32.49 -19.43 8.59
N ARG A 169 -32.69 -20.08 9.75
CA ARG A 169 -32.64 -21.54 9.83
C ARG A 169 -33.86 -22.10 9.10
N ARG A 170 -33.62 -23.09 8.24
CA ARG A 170 -34.61 -24.12 7.91
C ARG A 170 -34.86 -25.01 9.14
#